data_AF-A0A521Q6B7-F1
#
_entry.id   AF-A0A521Q6B7-F1
#
_cell.length_a   1.000
_cell.length_b   1.000
_cell.length_c   1.000
_cell.angle_alpha   90.00
_cell.angle_beta   90.00
_cell.angle_gamma   90.00
#
_symmetry.space_group_name_H-M   'P 1'
#
loop_
_entity.id
_entity.type
_entity.pdbx_description
1 polymer ?
#
loop_
_entity_poly.entity_id
_entity_poly.type
_entity_poly.pdbx_seq_one_letter_code
_entity_poly.pdbx_strand_id
1 'polypeptide(L)'
;MLKAFWSTILLILSAAPATLVAQERTMVSYAGFAGFQAPVWAAKDFGLFAKYGLSTDLVMIPGSARGTQALLAGSTHFAQTDGTSLIMAINQGADLVLIASLNSDRGS
;
A
#
# COMPACT_ATOMS: atom_id res chain seq x y z
N MET A 1 22.74 49.69 -7.41
CA MET A 1 21.48 49.22 -8.03
C MET A 1 21.55 47.73 -8.42
N LEU A 2 22.63 47.26 -9.04
CA LEU A 2 22.79 45.84 -9.43
C LEU A 2 22.78 44.83 -8.26
N LYS A 3 23.32 45.20 -7.09
CA LYS A 3 23.33 44.34 -5.88
C LYS A 3 21.93 44.06 -5.32
N ALA A 4 21.05 45.07 -5.34
CA ALA A 4 19.68 44.92 -4.86
C ALA A 4 18.88 43.95 -5.74
N PHE A 5 19.10 43.98 -7.05
CA PHE A 5 18.49 43.07 -8.00
C PHE A 5 18.89 41.60 -7.76
N TRP A 6 20.17 41.36 -7.46
CA TRP A 6 20.67 40.02 -7.13
C TRP A 6 20.16 39.51 -5.78
N SER A 7 20.04 40.41 -4.79
CA SER A 7 19.43 40.07 -3.49
C SER A 7 17.95 39.70 -3.62
N THR A 8 17.19 40.39 -4.47
CA THR A 8 15.77 40.06 -4.71
C THR A 8 15.60 38.73 -5.43
N ILE A 9 16.45 38.41 -6.42
CA ILE A 9 16.44 37.11 -7.11
C ILE A 9 16.74 35.95 -6.17
N LEU A 10 17.74 36.10 -5.28
CA LEU A 10 18.08 35.09 -4.29
C LEU A 10 16.95 34.84 -3.29
N LEU A 11 16.24 35.90 -2.90
CA LEU A 11 15.11 35.80 -1.98
C LEU A 11 13.92 35.06 -2.61
N ILE A 12 13.63 35.31 -3.89
CA ILE A 12 12.56 34.64 -4.64
C ILE A 12 12.89 33.16 -4.86
N LEU A 13 14.15 32.83 -5.16
CA LEU A 13 14.58 31.45 -5.41
C LEU A 13 14.55 30.60 -4.12
N SER A 14 14.79 31.21 -2.96
CA SER A 14 14.69 30.53 -1.66
C SER A 14 13.26 30.34 -1.16
N ALA A 15 12.29 31.09 -1.70
CA ALA A 15 10.88 31.01 -1.32
C ALA A 15 10.08 30.02 -2.20
N ALA A 16 10.71 29.39 -3.20
CA ALA A 16 10.07 28.36 -3.98
C ALA A 16 9.75 27.16 -3.06
N PRO A 17 8.47 26.75 -2.94
CA PRO A 17 8.14 25.57 -2.16
C PRO A 17 8.81 24.38 -2.83
N ALA A 18 9.78 23.78 -2.15
CA ALA A 18 10.28 22.47 -2.53
C ALA A 18 9.11 21.49 -2.33
N THR A 19 8.47 21.08 -3.42
CA THR A 19 7.55 19.94 -3.42
C THR A 19 8.37 18.69 -3.13
N LEU A 20 8.60 18.43 -1.85
CA LEU A 20 9.06 17.15 -1.36
C LEU A 20 7.93 16.16 -1.60
N VAL A 21 8.01 15.43 -2.71
CA VAL A 21 7.15 14.27 -2.95
C VAL A 21 7.66 13.19 -2.00
N ALA A 22 7.12 13.17 -0.79
CA ALA A 22 7.33 12.04 0.11
C ALA A 22 6.72 10.82 -0.58
N GLN A 23 7.52 9.78 -0.80
CA GLN A 23 7.01 8.54 -1.37
C GLN A 23 6.00 7.95 -0.39
N GLU A 24 4.72 7.96 -0.78
CA GLU A 24 3.65 7.40 0.05
C GLU A 24 3.91 5.92 0.28
N ARG A 25 3.83 5.50 1.54
CA ARG A 25 4.05 4.11 1.90
C ARG A 25 2.78 3.31 1.67
N THR A 26 2.88 2.28 0.84
CA THR A 26 1.79 1.34 0.62
C THR A 26 1.74 0.32 1.76
N MET A 27 0.79 0.50 2.66
CA MET A 27 0.48 -0.45 3.72
C MET A 27 -0.22 -1.70 3.15
N VAL A 28 0.38 -2.88 3.32
CA VAL A 28 -0.18 -4.17 2.89
C VAL A 28 -0.34 -5.08 4.10
N SER A 29 -1.58 -5.46 4.42
CA SER A 29 -1.86 -6.39 5.51
C SER A 29 -1.86 -7.85 5.10
N TYR A 30 -1.47 -8.73 6.02
CA TYR A 30 -1.60 -10.18 5.90
C TYR A 30 -2.14 -10.78 7.20
N ALA A 31 -2.82 -11.92 7.09
CA ALA A 31 -3.60 -12.50 8.20
C ALA A 31 -2.86 -13.54 9.05
N GLY A 32 -1.70 -14.03 8.61
CA GLY A 32 -0.90 -15.02 9.34
C GLY A 32 0.23 -15.64 8.55
N PHE A 33 0.65 -16.84 8.95
CA PHE A 33 1.80 -17.58 8.39
C PHE A 33 1.40 -18.79 7.54
N ALA A 34 0.14 -18.86 7.10
CA ALA A 34 -0.31 -19.91 6.19
C ALA A 34 0.45 -19.82 4.86
N GLY A 35 0.63 -20.95 4.16
CA GLY A 35 1.46 -21.01 2.95
C GLY A 35 1.06 -20.03 1.85
N PHE A 36 -0.24 -19.74 1.71
CA PHE A 36 -0.73 -18.75 0.74
C PHE A 36 -0.30 -17.32 1.06
N GLN A 37 0.20 -17.04 2.27
CA GLN A 37 0.74 -15.74 2.66
C GLN A 37 2.21 -15.56 2.24
N ALA A 38 2.91 -16.65 1.86
CA ALA A 38 4.32 -16.59 1.48
C ALA A 38 4.63 -15.61 0.32
N PRO A 39 3.80 -15.46 -0.73
CA PRO A 39 4.12 -14.57 -1.85
C PRO A 39 4.31 -13.10 -1.46
N VAL A 40 3.57 -12.57 -0.48
CA VAL A 40 3.71 -11.16 -0.09
C VAL A 40 5.04 -10.90 0.63
N TRP A 41 5.47 -11.87 1.44
CA TRP A 41 6.78 -11.83 2.10
C TRP A 41 7.91 -11.99 1.10
N ALA A 42 7.82 -12.97 0.21
CA ALA A 42 8.80 -13.17 -0.85
C ALA A 42 8.95 -11.91 -1.72
N ALA A 43 7.83 -11.25 -2.07
CA ALA A 43 7.87 -10.00 -2.83
C ALA A 43 8.62 -8.87 -2.10
N LYS A 44 8.54 -8.82 -0.77
CA LYS A 44 9.34 -7.89 0.05
C LYS A 44 10.82 -8.31 0.10
N ASP A 45 11.09 -9.57 0.42
CA ASP A 45 12.45 -10.08 0.65
C ASP A 45 13.30 -10.03 -0.63
N PHE A 46 12.70 -10.29 -1.79
CA PHE A 46 13.34 -10.16 -3.09
C PHE A 46 13.35 -8.72 -3.63
N GLY A 47 12.86 -7.74 -2.86
CA GLY A 47 12.83 -6.34 -3.27
C GLY A 47 11.93 -6.05 -4.48
N LEU A 48 10.95 -6.91 -4.77
CA LEU A 48 10.08 -6.75 -5.94
C LEU A 48 9.21 -5.49 -5.82
N PHE A 49 8.70 -5.17 -4.64
CA PHE A 49 7.95 -3.93 -4.43
C PHE A 49 8.80 -2.70 -4.81
N ALA A 50 10.02 -2.62 -4.28
CA ALA A 50 10.93 -1.52 -4.56
C ALA A 50 11.33 -1.48 -6.06
N LYS A 51 11.56 -2.63 -6.69
CA LYS A 51 11.86 -2.74 -8.12
C LYS A 51 10.76 -2.14 -8.99
N TYR A 52 9.50 -2.21 -8.56
CA TYR A 52 8.34 -1.64 -9.27
C TYR A 52 7.91 -0.28 -8.70
N GLY A 53 8.74 0.40 -7.89
CA GLY A 53 8.48 1.74 -7.38
C GLY A 53 7.52 1.81 -6.20
N LEU A 54 7.15 0.68 -5.59
CA LEU A 54 6.30 0.62 -4.40
C LEU A 54 7.15 0.63 -3.12
N SER A 55 6.93 1.63 -2.27
CA SER A 55 7.47 1.65 -0.91
C SER A 55 6.50 0.95 0.03
N THR A 56 6.64 -0.35 0.19
CA THR A 56 5.64 -1.18 0.88
C THR A 56 6.01 -1.48 2.33
N ASP A 57 5.06 -1.30 3.23
CA ASP A 57 5.15 -1.76 4.63
C ASP A 57 4.17 -2.94 4.82
N LEU A 58 4.73 -4.10 5.21
CA LEU A 58 3.92 -5.29 5.53
C LEU A 58 3.51 -5.27 7.00
N VAL A 59 2.21 -5.41 7.26
CA VAL A 59 1.65 -5.38 8.62
C VAL A 59 0.84 -6.65 8.88
N MET A 60 1.13 -7.34 9.97
CA MET A 60 0.32 -8.47 10.40
C MET A 60 -0.97 -7.97 11.05
N ILE A 61 -2.11 -8.36 10.51
CA ILE A 61 -3.41 -8.16 11.16
C ILE A 61 -4.05 -9.54 11.35
N PRO A 62 -3.93 -10.14 12.54
CA PRO A 62 -4.48 -11.47 12.79
C PRO A 62 -5.99 -11.48 12.61
N GLY A 63 -6.47 -12.43 11.80
CA GLY A 63 -7.88 -12.65 11.55
C GLY A 63 -8.43 -11.80 10.40
N SER A 64 -9.11 -12.48 9.47
CA SER A 64 -9.57 -11.91 8.20
C SER A 64 -10.57 -10.78 8.37
N ALA A 65 -11.50 -10.89 9.33
CA ALA A 65 -12.47 -9.83 9.61
C ALA A 65 -11.77 -8.52 10.02
N ARG A 66 -10.73 -8.58 10.87
CA ARG A 66 -9.97 -7.39 11.29
C ARG A 66 -9.17 -6.80 10.13
N GLY A 67 -8.58 -7.66 9.30
CA GLY A 67 -7.89 -7.23 8.06
C GLY A 67 -8.83 -6.51 7.10
N THR A 68 -10.02 -7.05 6.86
CA THR A 68 -11.05 -6.42 6.01
C THR A 68 -11.54 -5.09 6.60
N GLN A 69 -11.72 -5.00 7.92
CA GLN A 69 -12.06 -3.73 8.57
C GLN A 69 -10.94 -2.68 8.45
N ALA A 70 -9.66 -3.09 8.56
CA ALA A 70 -8.53 -2.20 8.37
C ALA A 70 -8.45 -1.67 6.91
N LEU A 71 -8.76 -2.52 5.93
CA LEU A 71 -8.85 -2.13 4.53
C LEU A 71 -9.99 -1.13 4.29
N LEU A 72 -11.18 -1.41 4.86
CA LEU A 72 -12.34 -0.51 4.78
C LEU A 72 -12.11 0.85 5.45
N ALA A 73 -11.38 0.87 6.56
CA ALA A 73 -11.02 2.09 7.26
C ALA A 73 -9.90 2.89 6.56
N GLY A 74 -9.31 2.36 5.48
CA GLY A 74 -8.14 2.96 4.81
C GLY A 74 -6.85 2.89 5.62
N SER A 75 -6.79 2.05 6.65
CA SER A 75 -5.57 1.82 7.45
C SER A 75 -4.53 0.99 6.67
N THR A 76 -5.02 0.17 5.73
CA THR A 76 -4.20 -0.58 4.77
C THR A 76 -4.72 -0.34 3.37
N HIS A 77 -3.84 -0.37 2.37
CA HIS A 77 -4.19 -0.17 0.96
C HIS A 77 -4.50 -1.50 0.27
N PHE A 78 -3.85 -2.57 0.71
CA PHE A 78 -4.11 -3.94 0.24
C PHE A 78 -4.17 -4.91 1.42
N ALA A 79 -4.94 -5.99 1.26
CA ALA A 79 -5.01 -7.07 2.22
C ALA A 79 -4.92 -8.43 1.53
N GLN A 80 -3.95 -9.23 1.97
CA GLN A 80 -3.89 -10.66 1.66
C GLN A 80 -4.64 -11.42 2.77
N THR A 81 -5.92 -11.64 2.51
CA THR A 81 -6.87 -12.25 3.45
C THR A 81 -7.67 -13.36 2.75
N ASP A 82 -8.57 -14.03 3.46
CA ASP A 82 -9.48 -14.99 2.84
C ASP A 82 -10.50 -14.29 1.92
N GLY A 83 -10.84 -14.94 0.81
CA GLY A 83 -11.81 -14.41 -0.16
C GLY A 83 -13.22 -14.33 0.42
N THR A 84 -13.59 -15.27 1.30
CA THR A 84 -14.94 -15.35 1.88
C THR A 84 -15.30 -14.11 2.69
N SER A 85 -14.39 -13.61 3.54
CA SER A 85 -14.62 -12.39 4.33
C SER A 85 -14.77 -11.15 3.46
N LEU A 86 -13.96 -11.04 2.39
CA LEU A 86 -14.07 -9.94 1.42
C LEU A 86 -15.39 -9.99 0.67
N ILE A 87 -15.80 -11.16 0.17
CA ILE A 87 -17.08 -11.34 -0.53
C ILE A 87 -18.25 -10.98 0.38
N MET A 88 -18.22 -11.41 1.65
CA MET A 88 -19.27 -11.02 2.61
C MET A 88 -19.31 -9.52 2.85
N ALA A 89 -18.16 -8.84 2.96
CA ALA A 89 -18.11 -7.39 3.11
C ALA A 89 -18.67 -6.66 1.88
N ILE A 90 -18.30 -7.10 0.67
CA ILE A 90 -18.81 -6.56 -0.59
C ILE A 90 -20.33 -6.73 -0.66
N ASN A 91 -20.85 -7.90 -0.28
CA ASN A 91 -22.30 -8.15 -0.21
C ASN A 91 -23.02 -7.26 0.81
N GLN A 92 -22.30 -6.71 1.81
CA GLN A 92 -22.81 -5.73 2.78
C GLN A 92 -22.66 -4.27 2.29
N GLY A 93 -22.23 -4.05 1.06
CA GLY A 93 -22.07 -2.71 0.46
C GLY A 93 -20.68 -2.10 0.63
N ALA A 94 -19.67 -2.89 1.03
CA ALA A 94 -18.29 -2.42 1.06
C ALA A 94 -17.76 -2.15 -0.36
N ASP A 95 -17.14 -0.98 -0.56
CA ASP A 95 -16.44 -0.64 -1.81
C ASP A 95 -15.05 -1.26 -1.83
N LEU A 96 -15.00 -2.57 -2.07
CA LEU A 96 -13.77 -3.36 -2.13
C LEU A 96 -13.70 -4.11 -3.45
N VAL A 97 -12.48 -4.31 -3.95
CA VAL A 97 -12.22 -5.05 -5.18
C VAL A 97 -11.21 -6.17 -4.92
N LEU A 98 -11.53 -7.40 -5.34
CA LEU A 98 -10.57 -8.49 -5.39
C LEU A 98 -9.75 -8.39 -6.69
N ILE A 99 -8.44 -8.19 -6.56
CA ILE A 99 -7.53 -8.02 -7.71
C ILE A 99 -6.70 -9.27 -8.03
N ALA A 100 -6.60 -10.22 -7.10
CA ALA A 100 -5.82 -11.45 -7.26
C ALA A 100 -6.36 -12.55 -6.34
N SER A 101 -6.15 -13.81 -6.75
CA SER A 101 -6.44 -15.00 -5.96
C SER A 101 -5.23 -15.92 -5.94
N LEU A 102 -5.01 -16.59 -4.82
CA LEU A 102 -3.88 -17.49 -4.58
C LEU A 102 -4.31 -18.96 -4.52
N ASN A 103 -5.55 -19.25 -4.93
CA ASN A 103 -6.04 -20.62 -5.00
C ASN A 103 -5.33 -21.39 -6.11
N SER A 104 -4.89 -22.59 -5.76
CA SER A 104 -4.50 -23.62 -6.71
C SER A 104 -5.74 -24.34 -7.23
N ASP A 105 -6.59 -23.66 -8.00
CA ASP A 105 -7.57 -24.38 -8.81
C ASP A 105 -6.78 -25.07 -9.94
N ARG A 106 -6.43 -26.34 -9.72
CA ARG A 106 -6.40 -27.26 -10.84
C ARG A 106 -7.84 -27.33 -11.32
N GLY A 107 -8.13 -26.66 -12.42
CA GLY A 107 -9.38 -26.88 -13.14
C GLY A 107 -9.60 -28.38 -13.30
N SER A 108 -10.68 -28.85 -12.70
CA SER A 108 -11.32 -30.13 -13.02
C SER A 108 -12.68 -29.81 -13.61
#